data_AF-A0A424T5Q8-F1
#
_entry.id   AF-A0A424T5Q8-F1
#
_cell.length_a   1.000
_cell.length_b   1.000
_cell.length_c   1.000
_cell.angle_alpha   90.00
_cell.angle_beta   90.00
_cell.angle_gamma   90.00
#
_symmetry.space_group_name_H-M   'P 1'
#
loop_
_entity.id
_entity.type
_entity.pdbx_description
1 polymer ?
#
loop_
_entity_poly.entity_id
_entity_poly.type
_entity_poly.pdbx_seq_one_letter_code
_entity_poly.pdbx_strand_id
1 'polypeptide(L)'
;MTDNSSDRLRAATFEPPSANSRAAGTVNDSSQYRTWIAISVGLVLLLLVIFVLPRFAVKTVIDDSVTTGLVTPGEQLAAESGRTAEATERSPFAEAQMAKARRAAQEVLQTLLETQSRLEARAADQWAAERFLEVSDMAAVGDDYYRQQDFSAAEQAYSRALNAMAELETRLGSEIDNRLDALLAAIDAGDEADARSISPLLQTMAPDSDAVLDAVARVAFMAEVATLEAAASAAAEAGDLQLAVSKIEEALRQDPAHVRLATLAKSYQAALLSQRFEDAMTLGFSLLNEQRFTQARLNFEIAQRLRPADETPLIALAQLNEAQTLSTLNSLLAEARRYSKEESWSEAAEAYLAVLEIDPSIVDAEEGLARARPLADLFSELDIILEKQARLVDPVVLKEAQSSLAEAESALSATPKKAPRLQQRVIEVRAAIAKASTPLPVTITSDGQTEITIKRVARLGSLTSRTVSLRPGQYQVLGSRDGYRDVLITANITSAQDNQIDIRCEEAIVR
;
A
#
# COMPACT_ATOMS: atom_id res chain seq x y z
N MET A 1 61.18 -9.13 -4.07
CA MET A 1 59.99 -10.01 -4.05
C MET A 1 58.77 -9.14 -4.23
N THR A 2 58.30 -9.14 -5.48
CA THR A 2 56.88 -9.31 -5.87
C THR A 2 55.78 -8.55 -5.11
N ASP A 3 55.29 -7.51 -5.77
CA ASP A 3 54.05 -7.50 -6.57
C ASP A 3 52.67 -7.25 -5.94
N ASN A 4 51.91 -6.43 -6.69
CA ASN A 4 50.46 -6.38 -6.87
C ASN A 4 49.55 -5.91 -5.72
N SER A 5 48.49 -5.14 -5.97
CA SER A 5 48.01 -4.43 -7.16
C SER A 5 46.89 -3.49 -6.69
N SER A 6 46.96 -2.22 -7.08
CA SER A 6 45.90 -1.24 -6.81
C SER A 6 45.05 -1.09 -8.07
N ASP A 7 44.04 -1.94 -8.18
CA ASP A 7 43.11 -1.93 -9.31
C ASP A 7 42.02 -0.86 -9.06
N ARG A 8 42.22 0.31 -9.67
CA ARG A 8 41.25 1.41 -9.68
C ARG A 8 40.42 1.29 -10.96
N LEU A 9 39.19 0.82 -10.83
CA LEU A 9 38.19 0.78 -11.90
C LEU A 9 37.92 2.21 -12.42
N ARG A 10 38.34 2.46 -13.67
CA ARG A 10 38.03 3.68 -14.43
C ARG A 10 36.64 3.55 -15.05
N ALA A 11 35.84 4.61 -14.94
CA ALA A 11 34.55 4.75 -15.59
C ALA A 11 34.71 4.73 -17.13
N ALA A 12 33.92 3.91 -17.80
CA ALA A 12 33.80 3.88 -19.25
C ALA A 12 33.04 5.13 -19.73
N THR A 13 33.62 5.84 -20.69
CA THR A 13 32.98 6.95 -21.40
C THR A 13 32.06 6.37 -22.47
N PHE A 14 30.76 6.67 -22.36
CA PHE A 14 29.74 6.29 -23.34
C PHE A 14 29.60 7.39 -24.39
N GLU A 15 29.78 7.03 -25.66
CA GLU A 15 29.72 7.91 -26.82
C GLU A 15 28.42 7.60 -27.59
N PRO A 16 27.53 8.59 -27.84
CA PRO A 16 26.25 8.33 -28.50
C PRO A 16 26.40 8.29 -30.03
N PRO A 17 25.70 7.40 -30.74
CA PRO A 17 25.63 7.50 -32.19
C PRO A 17 24.66 8.62 -32.60
N SER A 18 25.14 9.39 -33.56
CA SER A 18 24.54 10.58 -34.16
C SER A 18 23.30 10.26 -35.01
N ALA A 19 22.34 11.18 -34.96
CA ALA A 19 21.21 11.25 -35.88
C ALA A 19 21.66 11.80 -37.24
N ASN A 20 21.24 11.16 -38.33
CA ASN A 20 21.06 11.84 -39.63
C ASN A 20 20.04 11.12 -40.53
N SER A 21 18.89 11.79 -40.71
CA SER A 21 18.38 12.32 -41.99
C SER A 21 18.19 11.41 -43.22
N ARG A 22 16.90 11.09 -43.48
CA ARG A 22 16.14 10.95 -44.77
C ARG A 22 16.86 10.91 -46.13
N ALA A 23 16.48 9.93 -46.96
CA ALA A 23 15.99 10.03 -48.36
C ALA A 23 15.49 8.63 -48.81
N ALA A 24 14.20 8.40 -49.09
CA ALA A 24 13.48 8.52 -50.37
C ALA A 24 13.88 7.49 -51.47
N GLY A 25 12.90 6.68 -51.91
CA GLY A 25 12.93 5.80 -53.10
C GLY A 25 12.20 4.46 -52.89
N THR A 26 10.87 4.39 -53.03
CA THR A 26 10.10 3.81 -54.16
C THR A 26 10.40 2.34 -54.50
N VAL A 27 9.37 1.46 -54.46
CA VAL A 27 8.72 0.83 -55.64
C VAL A 27 7.70 -0.23 -55.17
N ASN A 28 6.50 -0.15 -55.76
CA ASN A 28 5.40 -1.11 -55.70
C ASN A 28 5.83 -2.52 -56.12
N ASP A 29 5.33 -3.56 -55.44
CA ASP A 29 5.04 -4.84 -56.09
C ASP A 29 3.72 -5.43 -55.57
N SER A 30 2.64 -5.10 -56.27
CA SER A 30 1.31 -5.71 -56.12
C SER A 30 0.83 -6.19 -57.49
N SER A 31 1.59 -7.12 -58.08
CA SER A 31 1.31 -7.65 -59.43
C SER A 31 1.37 -9.18 -59.55
N GLN A 32 1.46 -9.94 -58.45
CA GLN A 32 1.50 -11.42 -58.53
C GLN A 32 0.23 -12.15 -58.04
N TYR A 33 -0.71 -11.47 -57.37
CA TYR A 33 -1.94 -12.12 -56.86
C TYR A 33 -3.14 -12.10 -57.82
N ARG A 34 -3.12 -11.31 -58.90
CA ARG A 34 -4.26 -11.18 -59.84
C ARG A 34 -4.23 -12.17 -61.01
N THR A 35 -3.08 -12.78 -61.33
CA THR A 35 -2.95 -13.77 -62.41
C THR A 35 -3.35 -15.19 -61.98
N TRP A 36 -3.26 -15.52 -60.68
CA TRP A 36 -3.68 -16.82 -60.14
C TRP A 36 -5.20 -16.97 -59.96
N ILE A 37 -5.93 -15.85 -59.83
CA ILE A 37 -7.39 -15.83 -59.73
C ILE A 37 -8.04 -16.06 -61.11
N ALA A 38 -7.41 -15.63 -62.21
CA ALA A 38 -7.94 -15.82 -63.56
C ALA A 38 -7.85 -17.28 -64.05
N ILE A 39 -6.83 -18.05 -63.63
CA ILE A 39 -6.63 -19.44 -64.04
C ILE A 39 -7.56 -20.40 -63.26
N SER A 40 -7.82 -20.10 -61.99
CA SER A 40 -8.68 -20.91 -61.11
C SER A 40 -10.17 -20.78 -61.49
N VAL A 41 -10.64 -19.59 -61.86
CA VAL A 41 -12.03 -19.39 -62.32
C VAL A 41 -12.30 -20.06 -63.69
N GLY A 42 -11.30 -20.12 -64.58
CA GLY A 42 -11.42 -20.80 -65.87
C GLY A 42 -11.55 -22.32 -65.77
N LEU A 43 -10.87 -22.95 -64.82
CA LEU A 43 -10.92 -24.41 -64.60
C LEU A 43 -12.27 -24.84 -64.01
N VAL A 44 -12.84 -24.03 -63.12
CA VAL A 44 -14.15 -24.28 -62.48
C VAL A 44 -15.30 -24.12 -63.49
N LEU A 45 -15.24 -23.13 -64.39
CA LEU A 45 -16.24 -22.95 -65.46
C LEU A 45 -16.19 -24.08 -66.51
N LEU A 46 -15.00 -24.62 -66.81
CA LEU A 46 -14.84 -25.71 -67.78
C LEU A 46 -15.36 -27.05 -67.23
N LEU A 47 -15.17 -27.34 -65.94
CA LEU A 47 -15.74 -28.51 -65.28
C LEU A 47 -17.28 -28.44 -65.17
N LEU A 48 -17.84 -27.24 -64.98
CA LEU A 48 -19.28 -27.03 -64.89
C LEU A 48 -19.99 -27.25 -66.24
N VAL A 49 -19.37 -26.85 -67.37
CA VAL A 49 -19.93 -27.07 -68.71
C VAL A 49 -19.92 -28.55 -69.13
N ILE A 50 -18.88 -29.31 -68.78
CA ILE A 50 -18.76 -30.73 -69.18
C ILE A 50 -19.70 -31.64 -68.37
N PHE A 51 -19.90 -31.36 -67.07
CA PHE A 51 -20.69 -32.24 -66.20
C PHE A 51 -22.18 -31.88 -66.08
N VAL A 52 -22.58 -30.64 -66.36
CA VAL A 52 -23.96 -30.17 -66.11
C VAL A 52 -24.84 -30.16 -67.38
N LEU A 53 -24.26 -30.03 -68.58
CA LEU A 53 -25.02 -29.97 -69.84
C LEU A 53 -25.56 -31.28 -70.46
N PRO A 54 -25.09 -32.52 -70.16
CA PRO A 54 -25.65 -33.71 -70.80
C PRO A 54 -27.01 -34.15 -70.21
N ARG A 55 -27.57 -33.37 -69.27
CA ARG A 55 -28.77 -33.73 -68.50
C ARG A 55 -30.08 -33.21 -69.11
N PHE A 56 -30.02 -32.45 -70.21
CA PHE A 56 -31.18 -31.79 -70.83
C PHE A 56 -31.28 -32.00 -72.35
N ALA A 57 -31.01 -33.21 -72.86
CA ALA A 57 -31.31 -33.55 -74.25
C ALA A 57 -32.54 -34.48 -74.32
N VAL A 58 -33.68 -33.87 -74.65
CA VAL A 58 -34.97 -34.51 -74.91
C VAL A 58 -34.91 -35.34 -76.20
N LYS A 59 -35.50 -36.53 -76.11
CA LYS A 59 -35.63 -37.56 -77.16
C LYS A 59 -36.77 -37.21 -78.11
N THR A 60 -36.52 -37.24 -79.42
CA THR A 60 -37.59 -37.46 -80.42
C THR A 60 -37.14 -38.46 -81.48
N VAL A 61 -38.10 -39.29 -81.84
CA VAL A 61 -38.09 -40.50 -82.67
C VAL A 61 -38.36 -40.10 -84.12
N ILE A 62 -37.87 -40.85 -85.10
CA ILE A 62 -38.65 -41.59 -86.12
C ILE A 62 -37.75 -42.22 -87.18
N ASP A 63 -38.24 -43.39 -87.58
CA ASP A 63 -37.76 -44.54 -88.33
C ASP A 63 -37.22 -44.38 -89.76
N ASP A 64 -36.76 -45.55 -90.19
CA ASP A 64 -36.83 -46.19 -91.51
C ASP A 64 -35.49 -46.26 -92.24
N SER A 65 -35.06 -47.39 -92.80
CA SER A 65 -35.54 -48.77 -92.84
C SER A 65 -34.48 -49.56 -93.65
N VAL A 66 -34.66 -50.89 -93.77
CA VAL A 66 -34.21 -51.73 -94.91
C VAL A 66 -32.77 -52.31 -94.87
N THR A 67 -32.74 -53.59 -94.45
CA THR A 67 -32.40 -54.76 -95.30
C THR A 67 -30.93 -55.18 -95.48
N THR A 68 -30.61 -56.27 -94.75
CA THR A 68 -30.07 -57.55 -95.27
C THR A 68 -28.61 -57.58 -95.75
N GLY A 69 -27.76 -58.51 -95.34
CA GLY A 69 -27.96 -59.66 -94.46
C GLY A 69 -26.69 -60.52 -94.37
N LEU A 70 -26.83 -61.61 -93.62
CA LEU A 70 -26.22 -62.94 -93.82
C LEU A 70 -24.68 -62.97 -93.79
N VAL A 71 -23.98 -63.72 -92.93
CA VAL A 71 -24.11 -65.15 -92.64
C VAL A 71 -23.25 -65.46 -91.39
N THR A 72 -23.84 -66.12 -90.38
CA THR A 72 -23.14 -67.04 -89.45
C THR A 72 -23.10 -68.42 -90.12
N PRO A 73 -22.16 -69.34 -89.82
CA PRO A 73 -22.53 -70.35 -88.84
C PRO A 73 -21.38 -71.08 -88.10
N GLY A 74 -21.76 -71.65 -86.95
CA GLY A 74 -21.17 -72.85 -86.37
C GLY A 74 -20.72 -72.64 -84.92
N GLU A 75 -21.12 -73.42 -83.93
CA GLU A 75 -21.89 -74.68 -83.93
C GLU A 75 -22.09 -75.03 -82.44
N GLN A 76 -23.37 -75.21 -82.03
CA GLN A 76 -23.86 -76.16 -81.00
C GLN A 76 -23.52 -75.94 -79.49
N LEU A 77 -24.41 -76.17 -78.52
CA LEU A 77 -25.57 -77.07 -78.42
C LEU A 77 -26.61 -76.55 -77.41
N ALA A 78 -27.86 -76.94 -77.65
CA ALA A 78 -29.12 -76.53 -77.06
C ALA A 78 -29.35 -76.92 -75.58
N ALA A 79 -30.29 -76.25 -74.90
CA ALA A 79 -31.65 -76.77 -74.71
C ALA A 79 -32.52 -75.88 -73.81
N GLU A 80 -33.79 -75.80 -74.19
CA GLU A 80 -34.89 -74.99 -73.68
C GLU A 80 -35.39 -75.40 -72.29
N SER A 81 -35.98 -74.44 -71.56
CA SER A 81 -37.35 -74.59 -71.07
C SER A 81 -37.95 -73.22 -70.74
N GLY A 82 -39.13 -72.99 -71.29
CA GLY A 82 -39.80 -71.70 -71.28
C GLY A 82 -40.72 -71.43 -70.09
N ARG A 83 -41.39 -70.29 -70.26
CA ARG A 83 -42.82 -69.99 -70.06
C ARG A 83 -43.19 -69.00 -68.95
N THR A 84 -43.92 -68.00 -69.45
CA THR A 84 -45.10 -67.30 -68.90
C THR A 84 -44.94 -66.16 -67.90
N ALA A 85 -45.47 -65.02 -68.34
CA ALA A 85 -46.00 -63.95 -67.52
C ALA A 85 -47.21 -64.44 -66.70
N GLU A 86 -47.24 -64.08 -65.40
CA GLU A 86 -48.43 -63.99 -64.58
C GLU A 86 -48.32 -62.74 -63.70
N ALA A 87 -49.22 -61.78 -63.91
CA ALA A 87 -49.59 -60.82 -62.87
C ALA A 87 -50.54 -61.55 -61.92
N THR A 88 -49.99 -62.11 -60.84
CA THR A 88 -50.77 -62.71 -59.75
C THR A 88 -51.43 -61.58 -58.94
N GLU A 89 -52.77 -61.50 -58.92
CA GLU A 89 -53.49 -60.78 -57.86
C GLU A 89 -53.06 -61.38 -56.51
N ARG A 90 -52.45 -60.56 -55.64
CA ARG A 90 -51.97 -60.99 -54.32
C ARG A 90 -53.16 -61.33 -53.42
N SER A 91 -53.00 -62.32 -52.53
CA SER A 91 -54.07 -62.67 -51.58
C SER A 91 -54.28 -61.57 -50.52
N PRO A 92 -55.51 -61.35 -50.02
CA PRO A 92 -55.77 -60.37 -48.95
C PRO A 92 -54.90 -60.55 -47.68
N PHE A 93 -54.47 -61.78 -47.38
CA PHE A 93 -53.56 -62.06 -46.28
C PHE A 93 -52.13 -61.56 -46.55
N ALA A 94 -51.60 -61.76 -47.76
CA ALA A 94 -50.28 -61.27 -48.15
C ALA A 94 -50.23 -59.73 -48.18
N GLU A 95 -51.32 -59.10 -48.64
CA GLU A 95 -51.48 -57.64 -48.60
C GLU A 95 -51.52 -57.10 -47.16
N ALA A 96 -52.24 -57.76 -46.25
CA ALA A 96 -52.27 -57.37 -44.84
C ALA A 96 -50.89 -57.50 -44.16
N GLN A 97 -50.11 -58.53 -44.51
CA GLN A 97 -48.73 -58.69 -44.01
C GLN A 97 -47.79 -57.62 -44.58
N MET A 98 -47.88 -57.29 -45.86
CA MET A 98 -47.12 -56.18 -46.44
C MET A 98 -47.52 -54.83 -45.82
N ALA A 99 -48.80 -54.58 -45.59
CA ALA A 99 -49.28 -53.38 -44.92
C ALA A 99 -48.81 -53.29 -43.46
N LYS A 100 -48.63 -54.43 -42.77
CA LYS A 100 -48.02 -54.48 -41.44
C LYS A 100 -46.52 -54.16 -41.50
N ALA A 101 -45.77 -54.83 -42.38
CA ALA A 101 -44.33 -54.60 -42.56
C ALA A 101 -44.02 -53.15 -42.99
N ARG A 102 -44.85 -52.59 -43.88
CA ARG A 102 -44.75 -51.18 -44.28
C ARG A 102 -44.93 -50.24 -43.11
N ARG A 103 -45.92 -50.48 -42.24
CA ARG A 103 -46.14 -49.66 -41.04
C ARG A 103 -44.96 -49.76 -40.08
N ALA A 104 -44.42 -50.96 -39.86
CA ALA A 104 -43.23 -51.15 -39.02
C ALA A 104 -42.00 -50.39 -39.57
N ALA A 105 -41.73 -50.49 -40.88
CA ALA A 105 -40.66 -49.73 -41.52
C ALA A 105 -40.86 -48.21 -41.40
N GLN A 106 -42.10 -47.72 -41.55
CA GLN A 106 -42.44 -46.30 -41.42
C GLN A 106 -42.28 -45.78 -39.98
N GLU A 107 -42.60 -46.61 -38.98
CA GLU A 107 -42.43 -46.26 -37.56
C GLU A 107 -40.96 -46.09 -37.21
N VAL A 108 -40.10 -47.03 -37.62
CA VAL A 108 -38.64 -46.92 -37.43
C VAL A 108 -38.07 -45.72 -38.20
N LEU A 109 -38.52 -45.49 -39.44
CA LEU A 109 -38.11 -44.33 -40.22
C LEU A 109 -38.51 -43.01 -39.55
N GLN A 110 -39.70 -42.92 -38.97
CA GLN A 110 -40.13 -41.73 -38.23
C GLN A 110 -39.18 -41.46 -37.05
N THR A 111 -38.89 -42.46 -36.22
CA THR A 111 -37.96 -42.30 -35.08
C THR A 111 -36.55 -41.96 -35.55
N LEU A 112 -36.09 -42.54 -36.66
CA LEU A 112 -34.81 -42.20 -37.29
C LEU A 112 -34.76 -40.72 -37.69
N LEU A 113 -35.76 -40.22 -38.39
CA LEU A 113 -35.83 -38.81 -38.83
C LEU A 113 -35.94 -37.84 -37.64
N GLU A 114 -36.70 -38.20 -36.61
CA GLU A 114 -36.78 -37.41 -35.37
C GLU A 114 -35.41 -37.34 -34.66
N THR A 115 -34.69 -38.46 -34.59
CA THR A 115 -33.35 -38.53 -33.98
C THR A 115 -32.32 -37.79 -34.81
N GLN A 116 -32.36 -37.93 -36.13
CA GLN A 116 -31.54 -37.16 -37.06
C GLN A 116 -31.77 -35.66 -36.86
N SER A 117 -33.04 -35.21 -36.82
CA SER A 117 -33.37 -33.80 -36.64
C SER A 117 -32.88 -33.25 -35.28
N ARG A 118 -32.97 -34.04 -34.19
CA ARG A 118 -32.38 -33.66 -32.89
C ARG A 118 -30.86 -33.50 -32.99
N LEU A 119 -30.16 -34.42 -33.65
CA LEU A 119 -28.71 -34.38 -33.82
C LEU A 119 -28.25 -33.22 -34.70
N GLU A 120 -28.96 -32.93 -35.80
CA GLU A 120 -28.72 -31.78 -36.68
C GLU A 120 -28.93 -30.46 -35.94
N ALA A 121 -29.99 -30.36 -35.12
CA ALA A 121 -30.22 -29.21 -34.24
C ALA A 121 -29.09 -29.00 -33.21
N ARG A 122 -28.25 -30.02 -32.99
CA ARG A 122 -27.05 -29.99 -32.16
C ARG A 122 -25.76 -30.09 -33.00
N ALA A 123 -25.82 -29.74 -34.28
CA ALA A 123 -24.70 -29.66 -35.23
C ALA A 123 -23.89 -30.96 -35.45
N ALA A 124 -24.53 -32.14 -35.40
CA ALA A 124 -23.86 -33.43 -35.62
C ALA A 124 -23.21 -33.56 -37.01
N ASP A 125 -23.70 -32.83 -37.99
CA ASP A 125 -23.11 -32.68 -39.33
C ASP A 125 -21.74 -31.97 -39.31
N GLN A 126 -21.40 -31.26 -38.23
CA GLN A 126 -20.12 -30.58 -38.05
C GLN A 126 -19.19 -31.31 -37.08
N TRP A 127 -19.65 -31.63 -35.87
CA TRP A 127 -18.77 -32.28 -34.86
C TRP A 127 -18.61 -33.79 -35.09
N ALA A 128 -19.52 -34.42 -35.81
CA ALA A 128 -19.45 -35.84 -36.20
C ALA A 128 -19.61 -36.05 -37.71
N ALA A 129 -19.22 -35.07 -38.54
CA ALA A 129 -19.47 -35.03 -39.98
C ALA A 129 -19.33 -36.37 -40.72
N GLU A 130 -18.19 -37.04 -40.54
CA GLU A 130 -17.90 -38.33 -41.21
C GLU A 130 -18.88 -39.43 -40.77
N ARG A 131 -19.12 -39.56 -39.47
CA ARG A 131 -20.04 -40.57 -38.93
C ARG A 131 -21.49 -40.23 -39.23
N PHE A 132 -21.85 -38.96 -39.18
CA PHE A 132 -23.19 -38.51 -39.50
C PHE A 132 -23.55 -38.77 -40.98
N LEU A 133 -22.59 -38.57 -41.89
CA LEU A 133 -22.72 -38.95 -43.30
C LEU A 133 -22.81 -40.48 -43.47
N GLU A 134 -21.94 -41.24 -42.81
CA GLU A 134 -21.97 -42.72 -42.85
C GLU A 134 -23.35 -43.26 -42.46
N VAL A 135 -23.94 -42.74 -41.38
CA VAL A 135 -25.27 -43.17 -40.91
C VAL A 135 -26.39 -42.71 -41.86
N SER A 136 -26.23 -41.55 -42.51
CA SER A 136 -27.16 -41.07 -43.54
C SER A 136 -27.17 -41.99 -44.77
N ASP A 137 -26.00 -42.50 -45.18
CA ASP A 137 -25.89 -43.47 -46.28
C ASP A 137 -26.55 -44.82 -45.91
N MET A 138 -26.48 -45.24 -44.63
CA MET A 138 -27.21 -46.43 -44.16
C MET A 138 -28.73 -46.27 -44.29
N ALA A 139 -29.26 -45.07 -44.07
CA ALA A 139 -30.68 -44.78 -44.24
C ALA A 139 -31.09 -44.81 -45.72
N ALA A 140 -30.23 -44.34 -46.64
CA ALA A 140 -30.48 -44.37 -48.08
C ALA A 140 -30.63 -45.81 -48.63
N VAL A 141 -29.92 -46.79 -48.05
CA VAL A 141 -30.11 -48.22 -48.35
C VAL A 141 -31.53 -48.68 -47.97
N GLY A 142 -32.08 -48.18 -46.86
CA GLY A 142 -33.47 -48.43 -46.48
C GLY A 142 -34.47 -47.88 -47.49
N ASP A 143 -34.22 -46.68 -48.03
CA ASP A 143 -35.05 -46.08 -49.08
C ASP A 143 -35.06 -46.89 -50.38
N ASP A 144 -33.92 -47.49 -50.75
CA ASP A 144 -33.82 -48.40 -51.89
C ASP A 144 -34.72 -49.63 -51.72
N TYR A 145 -34.69 -50.28 -50.55
CA TYR A 145 -35.56 -51.41 -50.25
C TYR A 145 -37.04 -51.01 -50.19
N TYR A 146 -37.33 -49.83 -49.62
CA TYR A 146 -38.68 -49.31 -49.52
C TYR A 146 -39.28 -49.03 -50.91
N ARG A 147 -38.50 -48.47 -51.85
CA ARG A 147 -38.90 -48.28 -53.26
C ARG A 147 -39.23 -49.60 -53.97
N GLN A 148 -38.53 -50.67 -53.61
CA GLN A 148 -38.74 -52.02 -54.15
C GLN A 148 -39.90 -52.77 -53.49
N GLN A 149 -40.61 -52.15 -52.53
CA GLN A 149 -41.65 -52.77 -51.70
C GLN A 149 -41.16 -53.90 -50.78
N ASP A 150 -39.84 -54.02 -50.56
CA ASP A 150 -39.26 -54.91 -49.56
C ASP A 150 -39.24 -54.21 -48.20
N PHE A 151 -40.42 -54.15 -47.57
CA PHE A 151 -40.59 -53.42 -46.32
C PHE A 151 -39.86 -54.06 -45.14
N SER A 152 -39.57 -55.37 -45.16
CA SER A 152 -38.82 -56.02 -44.09
C SER A 152 -37.33 -55.70 -44.16
N ALA A 153 -36.75 -55.68 -45.37
CA ALA A 153 -35.37 -55.24 -45.55
C ALA A 153 -35.20 -53.74 -45.25
N ALA A 154 -36.20 -52.92 -45.62
CA ALA A 154 -36.23 -51.50 -45.28
C ALA A 154 -36.25 -51.26 -43.76
N GLU A 155 -37.13 -51.95 -43.02
CA GLU A 155 -37.20 -51.88 -41.55
C GLU A 155 -35.86 -52.21 -40.89
N GLN A 156 -35.17 -53.26 -41.34
CA GLN A 156 -33.86 -53.65 -40.82
C GLN A 156 -32.76 -52.63 -41.15
N ALA A 157 -32.78 -52.05 -42.36
CA ALA A 157 -31.84 -51.00 -42.74
C ALA A 157 -32.05 -49.72 -41.91
N TYR A 158 -33.30 -49.26 -41.76
CA TYR A 158 -33.64 -48.12 -40.91
C TYR A 158 -33.30 -48.38 -39.44
N SER A 159 -33.51 -49.60 -38.93
CA SER A 159 -33.16 -49.95 -37.53
C SER A 159 -31.66 -49.87 -37.27
N ARG A 160 -30.83 -50.30 -38.25
CA ARG A 160 -29.37 -50.17 -38.15
C ARG A 160 -28.93 -48.70 -38.15
N ALA A 161 -29.50 -47.88 -39.03
CA ALA A 161 -29.24 -46.45 -39.05
C ALA A 161 -29.68 -45.77 -37.74
N LEU A 162 -30.84 -46.14 -37.20
CA LEU A 162 -31.34 -45.60 -35.93
C LEU A 162 -30.42 -45.94 -34.76
N ASN A 163 -29.94 -47.19 -34.66
CA ASN A 163 -28.99 -47.57 -33.62
C ASN A 163 -27.67 -46.78 -33.72
N ALA A 164 -27.15 -46.58 -34.94
CA ALA A 164 -25.92 -45.81 -35.15
C ALA A 164 -26.12 -44.30 -34.84
N MET A 165 -27.28 -43.73 -35.13
CA MET A 165 -27.63 -42.36 -34.69
C MET A 165 -27.73 -42.28 -33.16
N ALA A 166 -28.32 -43.28 -32.50
CA ALA A 166 -28.41 -43.31 -31.04
C ALA A 166 -27.02 -43.36 -30.38
N GLU A 167 -26.08 -44.13 -30.96
CA GLU A 167 -24.68 -44.14 -30.52
C GLU A 167 -24.03 -42.75 -30.64
N LEU A 168 -24.28 -42.01 -31.73
CA LEU A 168 -23.84 -40.62 -31.86
C LEU A 168 -24.46 -39.72 -30.78
N GLU A 169 -25.76 -39.86 -30.51
CA GLU A 169 -26.46 -39.10 -29.46
C GLU A 169 -25.83 -39.33 -28.08
N THR A 170 -25.38 -40.56 -27.77
CA THR A 170 -24.69 -40.84 -26.49
C THR A 170 -23.32 -40.15 -26.36
N ARG A 171 -22.65 -39.83 -27.47
CA ARG A 171 -21.32 -39.17 -27.47
C ARG A 171 -21.42 -37.65 -27.33
N LEU A 172 -22.58 -37.07 -27.63
CA LEU A 172 -22.79 -35.61 -27.65
C LEU A 172 -22.32 -34.93 -26.35
N GLY A 173 -22.68 -35.50 -25.19
CA GLY A 173 -22.27 -34.95 -23.89
C GLY A 173 -20.76 -34.82 -23.74
N SER A 174 -20.02 -35.91 -23.99
CA SER A 174 -18.56 -35.89 -23.90
C SER A 174 -17.88 -34.94 -24.91
N GLU A 175 -18.48 -34.76 -26.09
CA GLU A 175 -17.95 -33.83 -27.09
C GLU A 175 -18.18 -32.37 -26.67
N ILE A 176 -19.32 -32.07 -26.04
CA ILE A 176 -19.60 -30.76 -25.43
C ILE A 176 -18.58 -30.48 -24.31
N ASP A 177 -18.39 -31.42 -23.39
CA ASP A 177 -17.48 -31.25 -22.25
C ASP A 177 -16.04 -31.00 -22.73
N ASN A 178 -15.53 -31.82 -23.66
CA ASN A 178 -14.19 -31.65 -24.22
C ASN A 178 -13.99 -30.28 -24.88
N ARG A 179 -15.00 -29.79 -25.62
CA ARG A 179 -14.94 -28.49 -26.29
C ARG A 179 -15.08 -27.33 -25.33
N LEU A 180 -15.90 -27.48 -24.28
CA LEU A 180 -16.00 -26.50 -23.21
C LEU A 180 -14.67 -26.37 -22.48
N ASP A 181 -14.03 -27.48 -22.14
CA ASP A 181 -12.70 -27.48 -21.52
C ASP A 181 -11.66 -26.81 -22.43
N ALA A 182 -11.68 -27.11 -23.74
CA ALA A 182 -10.81 -26.45 -24.71
C ALA A 182 -11.07 -24.94 -24.82
N LEU A 183 -12.34 -24.52 -24.80
CA LEU A 183 -12.70 -23.10 -24.80
C LEU A 183 -12.21 -22.38 -23.54
N LEU A 184 -12.44 -22.97 -22.37
CA LEU A 184 -11.99 -22.40 -21.09
C LEU A 184 -10.46 -22.32 -21.01
N ALA A 185 -9.76 -23.33 -21.54
CA ALA A 185 -8.30 -23.31 -21.64
C ALA A 185 -7.81 -22.21 -22.60
N ALA A 186 -8.45 -22.03 -23.75
CA ALA A 186 -8.12 -20.95 -24.69
C ALA A 186 -8.36 -19.56 -24.06
N ILE A 187 -9.45 -19.38 -23.32
CA ILE A 187 -9.72 -18.14 -22.58
C ILE A 187 -8.63 -17.88 -21.54
N ASP A 188 -8.27 -18.88 -20.72
CA ASP A 188 -7.26 -18.68 -19.66
C ASP A 188 -5.85 -18.48 -20.23
N ALA A 189 -5.55 -19.07 -21.40
CA ALA A 189 -4.30 -18.84 -22.14
C ALA A 189 -4.26 -17.49 -22.89
N GLY A 190 -5.40 -16.81 -23.05
CA GLY A 190 -5.52 -15.62 -23.88
C GLY A 190 -5.49 -15.91 -25.39
N ASP A 191 -5.75 -17.14 -25.80
CA ASP A 191 -5.84 -17.53 -27.21
C ASP A 191 -7.22 -17.18 -27.79
N GLU A 192 -7.36 -15.91 -28.18
CA GLU A 192 -8.60 -15.38 -28.75
C GLU A 192 -8.96 -16.05 -30.08
N ALA A 193 -7.98 -16.51 -30.86
CA ALA A 193 -8.23 -17.15 -32.15
C ALA A 193 -8.91 -18.50 -31.95
N ASP A 194 -8.38 -19.33 -31.06
CA ASP A 194 -8.97 -20.63 -30.74
C ASP A 194 -10.32 -20.48 -30.03
N ALA A 195 -10.44 -19.56 -29.08
CA ALA A 195 -11.69 -19.30 -28.38
C ALA A 195 -12.82 -18.87 -29.34
N ARG A 196 -12.52 -17.98 -30.30
CA ARG A 196 -13.47 -17.56 -31.35
C ARG A 196 -13.81 -18.67 -32.33
N SER A 197 -12.89 -19.59 -32.58
CA SER A 197 -13.10 -20.75 -33.46
C SER A 197 -14.02 -21.80 -32.82
N ILE A 198 -13.83 -22.09 -31.53
CA ILE A 198 -14.58 -23.14 -30.81
C ILE A 198 -16.02 -22.70 -30.49
N SER A 199 -16.21 -21.44 -30.12
CA SER A 199 -17.46 -20.93 -29.53
C SER A 199 -18.74 -21.15 -30.37
N PRO A 200 -18.77 -20.88 -31.70
CA PRO A 200 -20.02 -20.95 -32.47
C PRO A 200 -20.58 -22.38 -32.56
N LEU A 201 -19.70 -23.37 -32.76
CA LEU A 201 -20.09 -24.78 -32.82
C LEU A 201 -20.55 -25.25 -31.45
N LEU A 202 -19.79 -24.94 -30.38
CA LEU A 202 -20.15 -25.33 -29.03
C LEU A 202 -21.50 -24.75 -28.59
N GLN A 203 -21.79 -23.49 -28.92
CA GLN A 203 -23.09 -22.87 -28.66
C GLN A 203 -24.24 -23.58 -29.40
N THR A 204 -24.01 -24.08 -30.61
CA THR A 204 -25.03 -24.82 -31.38
C THR A 204 -25.21 -26.24 -30.83
N MET A 205 -24.15 -26.88 -30.34
CA MET A 205 -24.20 -28.19 -29.71
C MET A 205 -24.94 -28.20 -28.37
N ALA A 206 -24.93 -27.09 -27.63
CA ALA A 206 -25.53 -26.98 -26.30
C ALA A 206 -26.14 -25.59 -26.03
N PRO A 207 -27.15 -25.14 -26.80
CA PRO A 207 -27.73 -23.80 -26.69
C PRO A 207 -28.47 -23.55 -25.38
N ASP A 208 -28.81 -24.60 -24.64
CA ASP A 208 -29.54 -24.56 -23.37
C ASP A 208 -28.62 -24.80 -22.16
N SER A 209 -27.30 -24.87 -22.35
CA SER A 209 -26.33 -25.10 -21.28
C SER A 209 -25.78 -23.79 -20.75
N ASP A 210 -26.11 -23.45 -19.50
CA ASP A 210 -25.62 -22.24 -18.82
C ASP A 210 -24.08 -22.16 -18.85
N ALA A 211 -23.39 -23.28 -18.59
CA ALA A 211 -21.94 -23.32 -18.60
C ALA A 211 -21.33 -22.97 -19.98
N VAL A 212 -21.98 -23.40 -21.06
CA VAL A 212 -21.56 -23.08 -22.43
C VAL A 212 -21.88 -21.62 -22.75
N LEU A 213 -23.08 -21.14 -22.41
CA LEU A 213 -23.47 -19.75 -22.65
C LEU A 213 -22.56 -18.77 -21.91
N ASP A 214 -22.23 -19.06 -20.64
CA ASP A 214 -21.30 -18.27 -19.83
C ASP A 214 -19.89 -18.28 -20.43
N ALA A 215 -19.36 -19.44 -20.82
CA ALA A 215 -18.03 -19.54 -21.43
C ALA A 215 -17.94 -18.81 -22.77
N VAL A 216 -18.96 -18.92 -23.63
CA VAL A 216 -19.02 -18.23 -24.92
C VAL A 216 -19.14 -16.71 -24.72
N ALA A 217 -19.91 -16.25 -23.73
CA ALA A 217 -20.04 -14.83 -23.43
C ALA A 217 -18.69 -14.18 -23.04
N ARG A 218 -17.81 -14.93 -22.35
CA ARG A 218 -16.46 -14.45 -21.97
C ARG A 218 -15.57 -14.11 -23.16
N VAL A 219 -15.76 -14.78 -24.31
CA VAL A 219 -14.96 -14.55 -25.53
C VAL A 219 -15.09 -13.12 -26.05
N ALA A 220 -16.24 -12.46 -25.82
CA ALA A 220 -16.46 -11.07 -26.23
C ALA A 220 -15.52 -10.08 -25.51
N PHE A 221 -15.06 -10.42 -24.30
CA PHE A 221 -14.23 -9.53 -23.47
C PHE A 221 -12.72 -9.81 -23.59
N MET A 222 -12.32 -10.88 -24.27
CA MET A 222 -10.91 -11.31 -24.34
C MET A 222 -9.99 -10.22 -24.90
N ALA A 223 -10.42 -9.48 -25.93
CA ALA A 223 -9.61 -8.41 -26.50
C ALA A 223 -9.34 -7.29 -25.48
N GLU A 224 -10.35 -6.87 -24.72
CA GLU A 224 -10.19 -5.86 -23.68
C GLU A 224 -9.32 -6.38 -22.53
N VAL A 225 -9.58 -7.61 -22.07
CA VAL A 225 -8.79 -8.29 -21.03
C VAL A 225 -7.31 -8.35 -21.43
N ALA A 226 -7.00 -8.72 -22.67
CA ALA A 226 -5.63 -8.77 -23.18
C ALA A 226 -4.95 -7.40 -23.16
N THR A 227 -5.67 -6.32 -23.50
CA THR A 227 -5.11 -4.96 -23.44
C THR A 227 -4.82 -4.51 -22.01
N LEU A 228 -5.70 -4.84 -21.05
CA LEU A 228 -5.53 -4.51 -19.64
C LEU A 228 -4.41 -5.33 -19.00
N GLU A 229 -4.30 -6.60 -19.36
CA GLU A 229 -3.20 -7.47 -18.93
C GLU A 229 -1.86 -6.96 -19.47
N ALA A 230 -1.76 -6.62 -20.75
CA ALA A 230 -0.54 -6.07 -21.34
C ALA A 230 -0.12 -4.76 -20.65
N ALA A 231 -1.09 -3.89 -20.33
CA ALA A 231 -0.84 -2.67 -19.57
C ALA A 231 -0.37 -2.96 -18.13
N ALA A 232 -0.95 -3.97 -17.47
CA ALA A 232 -0.54 -4.40 -16.14
C ALA A 232 0.90 -4.95 -16.15
N SER A 233 1.25 -5.77 -17.14
CA SER A 233 2.60 -6.32 -17.31
C SER A 233 3.62 -5.22 -17.56
N ALA A 234 3.34 -4.30 -18.48
CA ALA A 234 4.23 -3.16 -18.76
C ALA A 234 4.43 -2.27 -17.53
N ALA A 235 3.38 -2.03 -16.73
CA ALA A 235 3.49 -1.27 -15.48
C ALA A 235 4.35 -2.01 -14.44
N ALA A 236 4.18 -3.34 -14.32
CA ALA A 236 4.99 -4.16 -13.42
C ALA A 236 6.48 -4.16 -13.82
N GLU A 237 6.78 -4.27 -15.12
CA GLU A 237 8.14 -4.18 -15.66
C GLU A 237 8.77 -2.80 -15.43
N ALA A 238 7.97 -1.74 -15.47
CA ALA A 238 8.39 -0.38 -15.15
C ALA A 238 8.54 -0.12 -13.63
N GLY A 239 8.17 -1.07 -12.78
CA GLY A 239 8.19 -0.95 -11.32
C GLY A 239 7.00 -0.17 -10.72
N ASP A 240 6.02 0.23 -11.54
CA ASP A 240 4.76 0.82 -11.08
C ASP A 240 3.77 -0.29 -10.70
N LEU A 241 4.05 -0.93 -9.57
CA LEU A 241 3.24 -2.05 -9.06
C LEU A 241 1.82 -1.62 -8.68
N GLN A 242 1.61 -0.34 -8.34
CA GLN A 242 0.28 0.17 -8.02
C GLN A 242 -0.59 0.26 -9.27
N LEU A 243 -0.03 0.75 -10.39
CA LEU A 243 -0.71 0.72 -11.68
C LEU A 243 -0.92 -0.73 -12.16
N ALA A 244 0.07 -1.61 -11.99
CA ALA A 244 -0.06 -3.02 -12.35
C ALA A 244 -1.24 -3.70 -11.65
N VAL A 245 -1.37 -3.54 -10.33
CA VAL A 245 -2.52 -4.03 -9.54
C VAL A 245 -3.83 -3.42 -10.04
N SER A 246 -3.86 -2.10 -10.28
CA SER A 246 -5.07 -1.46 -10.78
C SER A 246 -5.54 -2.00 -12.13
N LYS A 247 -4.60 -2.29 -13.04
CA LYS A 247 -4.91 -2.75 -14.40
C LYS A 247 -5.33 -4.22 -14.43
N ILE A 248 -4.67 -5.08 -13.66
CA ILE A 248 -5.08 -6.49 -13.57
C ILE A 248 -6.42 -6.65 -12.85
N GLU A 249 -6.75 -5.82 -11.87
CA GLU A 249 -8.07 -5.79 -11.23
C GLU A 249 -9.16 -5.28 -12.18
N GLU A 250 -8.83 -4.36 -13.09
CA GLU A 250 -9.73 -3.93 -14.16
C GLU A 250 -10.01 -5.09 -15.13
N ALA A 251 -8.99 -5.87 -15.51
CA ALA A 251 -9.14 -7.06 -16.33
C ALA A 251 -10.06 -8.10 -15.66
N LEU A 252 -9.86 -8.34 -14.35
CA LEU A 252 -10.70 -9.25 -13.56
C LEU A 252 -12.14 -8.75 -13.35
N ARG A 253 -12.43 -7.46 -13.52
CA ARG A 253 -13.82 -6.99 -13.55
C ARG A 253 -14.53 -7.37 -14.85
N GLN A 254 -13.78 -7.47 -15.96
CA GLN A 254 -14.32 -7.94 -17.24
C GLN A 254 -14.50 -9.45 -17.25
N ASP A 255 -13.58 -10.20 -16.65
CA ASP A 255 -13.69 -11.65 -16.49
C ASP A 255 -13.30 -12.11 -15.07
N PRO A 256 -14.26 -12.12 -14.12
CA PRO A 256 -14.00 -12.52 -12.74
C PRO A 256 -13.59 -14.00 -12.58
N ALA A 257 -13.88 -14.86 -13.56
CA ALA A 257 -13.59 -16.28 -13.52
C ALA A 257 -12.19 -16.63 -14.06
N HIS A 258 -11.40 -15.64 -14.48
CA HIS A 258 -10.09 -15.87 -15.09
C HIS A 258 -9.03 -16.28 -14.05
N VAL A 259 -8.64 -17.56 -14.08
CA VAL A 259 -7.79 -18.18 -13.06
C VAL A 259 -6.35 -17.64 -13.10
N ARG A 260 -5.77 -17.54 -14.29
CA ARG A 260 -4.41 -17.02 -14.48
C ARG A 260 -4.28 -15.56 -14.04
N LEU A 261 -5.22 -14.69 -14.43
CA LEU A 261 -5.19 -13.28 -14.02
C LEU A 261 -5.41 -13.12 -12.51
N ALA A 262 -6.25 -13.94 -11.88
CA ALA A 262 -6.41 -13.93 -10.43
C ALA A 262 -5.11 -14.31 -9.70
N THR A 263 -4.34 -15.24 -10.26
CA THR A 263 -3.02 -15.62 -9.75
C THR A 263 -2.00 -14.49 -9.93
N LEU A 264 -1.99 -13.86 -11.11
CA LEU A 264 -1.12 -12.73 -11.42
C LEU A 264 -1.43 -11.53 -10.51
N ALA A 265 -2.71 -11.22 -10.28
CA ALA A 265 -3.14 -10.16 -9.38
C ALA A 265 -2.63 -10.36 -7.95
N LYS A 266 -2.71 -11.58 -7.40
CA LYS A 266 -2.12 -11.92 -6.09
C LYS A 266 -0.62 -11.67 -6.07
N SER A 267 0.09 -12.02 -7.15
CA SER A 267 1.54 -11.79 -7.25
C SER A 267 1.91 -10.30 -7.27
N TYR A 268 1.18 -9.48 -8.03
CA TYR A 268 1.40 -8.03 -8.06
C TYR A 268 1.04 -7.36 -6.72
N GLN A 269 -0.03 -7.80 -6.06
CA GLN A 269 -0.38 -7.31 -4.72
C GLN A 269 0.70 -7.66 -3.69
N ALA A 270 1.23 -8.89 -3.73
CA ALA A 270 2.33 -9.30 -2.85
C ALA A 270 3.62 -8.50 -3.12
N ALA A 271 3.94 -8.27 -4.39
CA ALA A 271 5.09 -7.45 -4.79
C ALA A 271 4.92 -5.99 -4.33
N LEU A 272 3.74 -5.39 -4.52
CA LEU A 272 3.44 -4.03 -4.08
C LEU A 272 3.57 -3.88 -2.55
N LEU A 273 3.08 -4.87 -1.81
CA LEU A 273 3.21 -4.89 -0.35
C LEU A 273 4.68 -5.01 0.07
N SER A 274 5.48 -5.82 -0.64
CA SER A 274 6.92 -5.89 -0.42
C SER A 274 7.61 -4.56 -0.69
N GLN A 275 7.35 -3.94 -1.84
CA GLN A 275 7.95 -2.64 -2.20
C GLN A 275 7.63 -1.57 -1.15
N ARG A 276 6.35 -1.44 -0.77
CA ARG A 276 5.94 -0.46 0.25
C ARG A 276 6.56 -0.71 1.61
N PHE A 277 6.78 -1.96 1.97
CA PHE A 277 7.48 -2.33 3.20
C PHE A 277 8.95 -1.88 3.14
N GLU A 278 9.66 -2.21 2.06
CA GLU A 278 11.07 -1.82 1.87
C GLU A 278 11.23 -0.29 1.81
N ASP A 279 10.33 0.41 1.13
CA ASP A 279 10.32 1.87 1.05
C ASP A 279 10.15 2.50 2.44
N ALA A 280 9.19 2.00 3.23
CA ALA A 280 8.96 2.46 4.59
C ALA A 280 10.15 2.19 5.51
N MET A 281 10.76 1.00 5.42
CA MET A 281 11.96 0.66 6.19
C MET A 281 13.14 1.56 5.81
N THR A 282 13.39 1.72 4.50
CA THR A 282 14.48 2.55 3.96
C THR A 282 14.33 4.01 4.39
N LEU A 283 13.14 4.58 4.23
CA LEU A 283 12.85 5.94 4.66
C LEU A 283 12.96 6.09 6.18
N GLY A 284 12.49 5.10 6.94
CA GLY A 284 12.62 5.05 8.40
C GLY A 284 14.08 5.12 8.86
N PHE A 285 14.97 4.33 8.26
CA PHE A 285 16.40 4.36 8.57
C PHE A 285 17.08 5.66 8.12
N SER A 286 16.72 6.22 6.96
CA SER A 286 17.23 7.53 6.53
C SER A 286 16.88 8.62 7.54
N LEU A 287 15.62 8.66 7.97
CA LEU A 287 15.13 9.62 8.96
C LEU A 287 15.76 9.41 10.35
N LEU A 288 16.04 8.16 10.73
CA LEU A 288 16.76 7.84 11.96
C LEU A 288 18.19 8.42 11.92
N ASN A 289 18.89 8.25 10.80
CA ASN A 289 20.24 8.82 10.61
C ASN A 289 20.24 10.35 10.66
N GLU A 290 19.17 10.98 10.18
CA GLU A 290 18.93 12.43 10.27
C GLU A 290 18.45 12.89 11.66
N GLN A 291 18.32 11.99 12.64
CA GLN A 291 17.74 12.25 13.97
C GLN A 291 16.30 12.79 13.94
N ARG A 292 15.55 12.51 12.86
CA ARG A 292 14.13 12.86 12.72
C ARG A 292 13.25 11.77 13.34
N PHE A 293 13.42 11.55 14.64
CA PHE A 293 12.86 10.40 15.38
C PHE A 293 11.35 10.22 15.21
N THR A 294 10.57 11.30 15.24
CA THR A 294 9.10 11.23 15.09
C THR A 294 8.70 10.66 13.74
N GLN A 295 9.37 11.07 12.66
CA GLN A 295 9.03 10.63 11.31
C GLN A 295 9.61 9.26 11.01
N ALA A 296 10.79 8.93 11.54
CA ALA A 296 11.35 7.60 11.48
C ALA A 296 10.40 6.57 12.13
N ARG A 297 9.85 6.90 13.32
CA ARG A 297 8.88 6.07 14.04
C ARG A 297 7.64 5.79 13.20
N LEU A 298 7.05 6.82 12.61
CA LEU A 298 5.87 6.67 11.74
C LEU A 298 6.12 5.70 10.58
N ASN A 299 7.31 5.75 9.96
CA ASN A 299 7.65 4.87 8.85
C ASN A 299 7.87 3.42 9.28
N PHE A 300 8.55 3.17 10.41
CA PHE A 300 8.65 1.82 10.96
C PHE A 300 7.28 1.25 11.38
N GLU A 301 6.38 2.09 11.91
CA GLU A 301 4.99 1.70 12.21
C GLU A 301 4.15 1.42 10.95
N ILE A 302 4.42 2.11 9.83
CA ILE A 302 3.83 1.76 8.53
C ILE A 302 4.33 0.38 8.10
N ALA A 303 5.66 0.14 8.14
CA ALA A 303 6.24 -1.15 7.80
C ALA A 303 5.67 -2.30 8.66
N GLN A 304 5.52 -2.10 9.97
CA GLN A 304 4.91 -3.08 10.88
C GLN A 304 3.47 -3.43 10.48
N ARG A 305 2.67 -2.44 10.06
CA ARG A 305 1.29 -2.67 9.61
C ARG A 305 1.22 -3.40 8.28
N LEU A 306 2.18 -3.17 7.39
CA LEU A 306 2.28 -3.87 6.11
C LEU A 306 2.67 -5.34 6.29
N ARG A 307 3.57 -5.65 7.25
CA ARG A 307 3.98 -7.02 7.57
C ARG A 307 3.97 -7.29 9.09
N PRO A 308 2.80 -7.61 9.67
CA PRO A 308 2.67 -7.81 11.12
C PRO A 308 3.49 -8.96 11.69
N ALA A 309 3.80 -9.98 10.88
CA ALA A 309 4.57 -11.14 11.29
C ALA A 309 6.09 -10.93 11.16
N ASP A 310 6.54 -9.85 10.54
CA ASP A 310 7.96 -9.50 10.42
C ASP A 310 8.38 -8.70 11.67
N GLU A 311 9.43 -9.15 12.35
CA GLU A 311 9.96 -8.52 13.56
C GLU A 311 10.93 -7.36 13.25
N THR A 312 11.39 -7.22 12.01
CA THR A 312 12.38 -6.22 11.60
C THR A 312 11.96 -4.79 11.96
N PRO A 313 10.71 -4.34 11.76
CA PRO A 313 10.29 -3.00 12.16
C PRO A 313 10.29 -2.80 13.68
N LEU A 314 10.02 -3.84 14.49
CA LEU A 314 10.10 -3.77 15.95
C LEU A 314 11.54 -3.56 16.42
N ILE A 315 12.49 -4.26 15.80
CA ILE A 315 13.93 -4.07 16.07
C ILE A 315 14.36 -2.64 15.73
N ALA A 316 13.94 -2.13 14.57
CA ALA A 316 14.23 -0.76 14.16
C ALA A 316 13.61 0.30 15.11
N LEU A 317 12.39 0.05 15.62
CA LEU A 317 11.76 0.89 16.64
C LEU A 317 12.52 0.89 17.98
N ALA A 318 13.07 -0.26 18.38
CA ALA A 318 13.92 -0.34 19.57
C ALA A 318 15.21 0.46 19.39
N GLN A 319 15.88 0.30 18.25
CA GLN A 319 17.09 1.07 17.90
C GLN A 319 16.80 2.58 17.85
N LEU A 320 15.64 2.98 17.32
CA LEU A 320 15.20 4.37 17.32
C LEU A 320 15.05 4.92 18.73
N ASN A 321 14.42 4.16 19.64
CA ASN A 321 14.24 4.59 21.03
C ASN A 321 15.58 4.79 21.74
N GLU A 322 16.54 3.88 21.52
CA GLU A 322 17.90 3.99 22.06
C GLU A 322 18.61 5.24 21.51
N ALA A 323 18.57 5.46 20.19
CA ALA A 323 19.17 6.62 19.55
C ALA A 323 18.53 7.94 20.03
N GLN A 324 17.21 7.97 20.22
CA GLN A 324 16.48 9.13 20.74
C GLN A 324 16.89 9.43 22.19
N THR A 325 17.04 8.40 23.02
CA THR A 325 17.49 8.53 24.41
C THR A 325 18.90 9.10 24.45
N LEU A 326 19.84 8.53 23.67
CA LEU A 326 21.21 9.02 23.58
C LEU A 326 21.30 10.46 23.07
N SER A 327 20.50 10.84 22.06
CA SER A 327 20.44 12.23 21.57
C SER A 327 19.96 13.19 22.65
N THR A 328 18.92 12.81 23.41
CA THR A 328 18.38 13.61 24.52
C THR A 328 19.42 13.79 25.63
N LEU A 329 20.08 12.71 26.05
CA LEU A 329 21.16 12.73 27.04
C LEU A 329 22.29 13.68 26.62
N ASN A 330 22.74 13.58 25.36
CA ASN A 330 23.79 14.45 24.83
C ASN A 330 23.37 15.92 24.81
N SER A 331 22.11 16.23 24.46
CA SER A 331 21.59 17.60 24.49
C SER A 331 21.57 18.17 25.90
N LEU A 332 21.02 17.44 26.87
CA LEU A 332 20.96 17.86 28.27
C LEU A 332 22.35 18.05 28.87
N LEU A 333 23.30 17.16 28.57
CA LEU A 333 24.69 17.32 29.00
C LEU A 333 25.35 18.56 28.38
N ALA A 334 25.07 18.87 27.11
CA ALA A 334 25.58 20.07 26.45
C ALA A 334 24.97 21.35 27.08
N GLU A 335 23.68 21.33 27.39
CA GLU A 335 22.98 22.42 28.10
C GLU A 335 23.54 22.62 29.50
N ALA A 336 23.69 21.56 30.29
CA ALA A 336 24.24 21.64 31.64
C ALA A 336 25.67 22.24 31.65
N ARG A 337 26.51 21.83 30.68
CA ARG A 337 27.85 22.42 30.49
C ARG A 337 27.79 23.89 30.07
N ARG A 338 26.81 24.27 29.24
CA ARG A 338 26.59 25.67 28.83
C ARG A 338 26.16 26.53 30.02
N TYR A 339 25.15 26.10 30.76
CA TYR A 339 24.69 26.80 31.97
C TYR A 339 25.80 26.93 33.01
N SER A 340 26.61 25.89 33.21
CA SER A 340 27.78 25.95 34.09
C SER A 340 28.80 27.00 33.65
N LYS A 341 29.03 27.16 32.34
CA LYS A 341 29.92 28.21 31.79
C LYS A 341 29.35 29.60 31.93
N GLU A 342 28.03 29.73 31.88
CA GLU A 342 27.28 30.99 32.04
C GLU A 342 27.02 31.33 33.52
N GLU A 343 27.50 30.49 34.45
CA GLU A 343 27.24 30.56 35.90
C GLU A 343 25.73 30.61 36.25
N SER A 344 24.90 30.00 35.41
CA SER A 344 23.48 29.75 35.66
C SER A 344 23.35 28.41 36.39
N TRP A 345 23.81 28.39 37.64
CA TRP A 345 24.04 27.16 38.40
C TRP A 345 22.78 26.37 38.72
N SER A 346 21.66 27.06 38.91
CA SER A 346 20.35 26.45 39.16
C SER A 346 19.90 25.64 37.94
N GLU A 347 19.93 26.25 36.76
CA GLU A 347 19.60 25.60 35.48
C GLU A 347 20.59 24.49 35.13
N ALA A 348 21.87 24.65 35.48
CA ALA A 348 22.86 23.60 35.33
C ALA A 348 22.55 22.39 36.21
N ALA A 349 22.20 22.61 37.48
CA ALA A 349 21.84 21.55 38.41
C ALA A 349 20.57 20.80 37.96
N GLU A 350 19.55 21.53 37.48
CA GLU A 350 18.34 20.94 36.89
C GLU A 350 18.65 20.10 35.66
N ALA A 351 19.48 20.60 34.73
CA ALA A 351 19.86 19.85 33.54
C ALA A 351 20.66 18.58 33.87
N TYR A 352 21.57 18.62 34.85
CA TYR A 352 22.27 17.42 35.32
C TYR A 352 21.36 16.43 36.03
N LEU A 353 20.39 16.90 36.84
CA LEU A 353 19.37 16.04 37.43
C LEU A 353 18.54 15.34 36.36
N ALA A 354 18.10 16.05 35.31
CA ALA A 354 17.34 15.48 34.20
C ALA A 354 18.15 14.39 33.45
N VAL A 355 19.47 14.53 33.35
CA VAL A 355 20.34 13.46 32.80
C VAL A 355 20.31 12.21 33.70
N LEU A 356 20.46 12.39 35.01
CA LEU A 356 20.47 11.28 35.98
C LEU A 356 19.10 10.61 36.16
N GLU A 357 18.01 11.31 35.88
CA GLU A 357 16.66 10.71 35.82
C GLU A 357 16.51 9.75 34.64
N ILE A 358 17.21 10.02 33.52
CA ILE A 358 17.24 9.12 32.35
C ILE A 358 18.22 7.97 32.58
N ASP A 359 19.44 8.28 33.01
CA ASP A 359 20.48 7.29 33.31
C ASP A 359 21.33 7.73 34.52
N PRO A 360 21.13 7.10 35.69
CA PRO A 360 21.89 7.41 36.91
C PRO A 360 23.38 7.08 36.84
N SER A 361 23.83 6.32 35.85
CA SER A 361 25.24 5.87 35.73
C SER A 361 26.16 6.89 35.05
N ILE A 362 25.62 8.02 34.58
CA ILE A 362 26.38 9.05 33.87
C ILE A 362 27.20 9.89 34.86
N VAL A 363 28.47 9.49 35.01
CA VAL A 363 29.46 10.15 35.91
C VAL A 363 29.60 11.65 35.65
N ASP A 364 29.64 12.07 34.37
CA ASP A 364 29.71 13.48 33.98
C ASP A 364 28.57 14.32 34.61
N ALA A 365 27.38 13.73 34.76
CA ALA A 365 26.22 14.38 35.34
C ALA A 365 26.21 14.33 36.87
N GLU A 366 26.62 13.21 37.46
CA GLU A 366 26.78 13.07 38.92
C GLU A 366 27.77 14.11 39.46
N GLU A 367 28.98 14.17 38.87
CA GLU A 367 29.97 15.15 39.27
C GLU A 367 29.56 16.59 38.94
N GLY A 368 28.88 16.76 37.79
CA GLY A 368 28.32 18.04 37.37
C GLY A 368 27.36 18.60 38.40
N LEU A 369 26.41 17.78 38.84
CA LEU A 369 25.42 18.12 39.87
C LEU A 369 26.08 18.40 41.22
N ALA A 370 27.04 17.58 41.64
CA ALA A 370 27.78 17.77 42.89
C ALA A 370 28.50 19.12 42.94
N ARG A 371 28.93 19.65 41.79
CA ARG A 371 29.51 21.00 41.66
C ARG A 371 28.46 22.10 41.54
N ALA A 372 27.44 21.90 40.70
CA ALA A 372 26.46 22.93 40.37
C ALA A 372 25.52 23.23 41.54
N ARG A 373 25.11 22.22 42.32
CA ARG A 373 24.10 22.39 43.36
C ARG A 373 24.52 23.30 44.52
N PRO A 374 25.71 23.14 45.13
CA PRO A 374 26.18 24.07 46.15
C PRO A 374 26.31 25.51 45.63
N LEU A 375 26.71 25.67 44.36
CA LEU A 375 26.80 26.99 43.73
C LEU A 375 25.43 27.60 43.44
N ALA A 376 24.44 26.79 43.06
CA ALA A 376 23.07 27.24 42.89
C ALA A 376 22.49 27.74 44.22
N ASP A 377 22.67 26.98 45.30
CA ASP A 377 22.24 27.35 46.65
C ASP A 377 22.93 28.66 47.09
N LEU A 378 24.25 28.76 46.91
CA LEU A 378 25.02 29.96 47.21
C LEU A 378 24.53 31.19 46.43
N PHE A 379 24.33 31.07 45.10
CA PHE A 379 23.82 32.18 44.30
C PHE A 379 22.43 32.61 44.75
N SER A 380 21.56 31.65 45.10
CA SER A 380 20.23 31.94 45.66
C SER A 380 20.34 32.72 46.98
N GLU A 381 21.22 32.32 47.88
CA GLU A 381 21.45 33.05 49.14
C GLU A 381 21.95 34.48 48.92
N LEU A 382 22.94 34.66 48.03
CA LEU A 382 23.48 35.98 47.69
C LEU A 382 22.39 36.87 47.07
N ASP A 383 21.57 36.33 46.18
CA ASP A 383 20.46 37.05 45.56
C ASP A 383 19.40 37.45 46.61
N ILE A 384 19.05 36.55 47.55
CA ILE A 384 18.13 36.85 48.66
C ILE A 384 18.67 38.01 49.54
N ILE A 385 19.98 38.05 49.80
CA ILE A 385 20.61 39.14 50.54
C ILE A 385 20.46 40.47 49.79
N LEU A 386 20.69 40.45 48.48
CA LEU A 386 20.59 41.63 47.62
C LEU A 386 19.15 42.12 47.43
N GLU A 387 18.17 41.22 47.40
CA GLU A 387 16.76 41.57 47.34
C GLU A 387 16.24 42.11 48.68
N LYS A 388 16.68 41.51 49.79
CA LYS A 388 16.17 41.81 51.14
C LYS A 388 17.15 42.62 51.98
N GLN A 389 17.89 43.54 51.37
CA GLN A 389 18.92 44.36 52.03
C GLN A 389 18.43 45.08 53.30
N ALA A 390 17.16 45.51 53.34
CA ALA A 390 16.58 46.17 54.51
C ALA A 390 16.59 45.29 55.78
N ARG A 391 16.61 43.96 55.64
CA ARG A 391 16.64 43.03 56.77
C ARG A 391 18.01 42.92 57.42
N LEU A 392 19.08 43.40 56.78
CA LEU A 392 20.45 43.36 57.30
C LEU A 392 20.66 44.23 58.57
N VAL A 393 19.67 45.02 58.97
CA VAL A 393 19.65 45.71 60.27
C VAL A 393 19.59 44.72 61.43
N ASP A 394 18.99 43.54 61.22
CA ASP A 394 18.91 42.49 62.23
C ASP A 394 20.30 41.82 62.38
N PRO A 395 20.85 41.74 63.61
CA PRO A 395 22.19 41.19 63.83
C PRO A 395 22.33 39.72 63.45
N VAL A 396 21.25 38.92 63.50
CA VAL A 396 21.26 37.51 63.09
C VAL A 396 21.36 37.42 61.58
N VAL A 397 20.51 38.15 60.86
CA VAL A 397 20.50 38.19 59.39
C VAL A 397 21.81 38.75 58.85
N LEU A 398 22.38 39.76 59.51
CA LEU A 398 23.69 40.30 59.13
C LEU A 398 24.81 39.27 59.27
N LYS A 399 24.79 38.47 60.35
CA LYS A 399 25.80 37.43 60.59
C LYS A 399 25.66 36.29 59.57
N GLU A 400 24.44 35.90 59.22
CA GLU A 400 24.17 34.93 58.15
C GLU A 400 24.70 35.45 56.81
N ALA A 401 24.38 36.70 56.45
CA ALA A 401 24.88 37.31 55.21
C ALA A 401 26.41 37.40 55.16
N GLN A 402 27.07 37.67 56.29
CA GLN A 402 28.54 37.63 56.39
C GLN A 402 29.10 36.22 56.18
N SER A 403 28.39 35.19 56.64
CA SER A 403 28.75 33.78 56.41
C SER A 403 28.64 33.42 54.94
N SER A 404 27.51 33.71 54.28
CA SER A 404 27.34 33.46 52.84
C SER A 404 28.34 34.25 51.99
N LEU A 405 28.68 35.48 52.38
CA LEU A 405 29.75 36.25 51.71
C LEU A 405 31.11 35.55 51.86
N ALA A 406 31.47 35.07 53.05
CA ALA A 406 32.72 34.36 53.27
C ALA A 406 32.80 33.05 52.49
N GLU A 407 31.68 32.32 52.37
CA GLU A 407 31.58 31.13 51.52
C GLU A 407 31.76 31.47 50.04
N ALA A 408 31.12 32.54 49.56
CA ALA A 408 31.30 33.03 48.20
C ALA A 408 32.73 33.47 47.89
N GLU A 409 33.41 34.12 48.84
CA GLU A 409 34.82 34.49 48.72
C GLU A 409 35.75 33.27 48.70
N SER A 410 35.43 32.22 49.47
CA SER A 410 36.12 30.93 49.43
C SER A 410 35.94 30.23 48.08
N ALA A 411 34.71 30.15 47.57
CA ALA A 411 34.40 29.59 46.26
C ALA A 411 35.11 30.36 45.13
N LEU A 412 35.13 31.70 45.20
CA LEU A 412 35.86 32.53 44.24
C LEU A 412 37.38 32.29 44.31
N SER A 413 37.93 32.10 45.51
CA SER A 413 39.35 31.79 45.69
C SER A 413 39.75 30.44 45.11
N ALA A 414 38.84 29.46 45.13
CA ALA A 414 39.02 28.17 44.50
C ALA A 414 38.97 28.24 42.97
N THR A 415 38.32 29.25 42.37
CA THR A 415 38.23 29.38 40.90
C THR A 415 38.24 30.84 40.37
N PRO A 416 39.29 31.64 40.64
CA PRO A 416 39.21 33.11 40.52
C PRO A 416 39.11 33.65 39.10
N LYS A 417 39.53 32.88 38.09
CA LYS A 417 39.62 33.32 36.69
C LYS A 417 38.48 32.80 35.80
N LYS A 418 37.48 32.11 36.37
CA LYS A 418 36.40 31.47 35.61
C LYS A 418 34.98 31.78 36.12
N ALA A 419 34.82 32.74 37.03
CA ALA A 419 33.53 33.00 37.69
C ALA A 419 33.17 34.51 37.79
N PRO A 420 33.03 35.23 36.66
CA PRO A 420 32.70 36.66 36.64
C PRO A 420 31.37 37.03 37.31
N ARG A 421 30.31 36.21 37.20
CA ARG A 421 29.02 36.49 37.85
C ARG A 421 29.13 36.32 39.36
N LEU A 422 29.79 35.27 39.83
CA LEU A 422 30.06 35.10 41.27
C LEU A 422 30.87 36.28 41.81
N GLN A 423 31.92 36.69 41.08
CA GLN A 423 32.72 37.86 41.44
C GLN A 423 31.86 39.12 41.56
N GLN A 424 30.95 39.36 40.61
CA GLN A 424 30.05 40.50 40.65
C GLN A 424 29.10 40.42 41.86
N ARG A 425 28.51 39.26 42.14
CA ARG A 425 27.65 39.06 43.32
C ARG A 425 28.38 39.29 44.63
N VAL A 426 29.61 38.81 44.74
CA VAL A 426 30.47 39.06 45.91
C VAL A 426 30.69 40.56 46.12
N ILE A 427 30.95 41.32 45.05
CA ILE A 427 31.13 42.78 45.14
C ILE A 427 29.84 43.46 45.62
N GLU A 428 28.70 43.11 45.04
CA GLU A 428 27.40 43.67 45.38
C GLU A 428 27.02 43.37 46.84
N VAL A 429 27.14 42.11 47.27
CA VAL A 429 26.82 41.68 48.63
C VAL A 429 27.76 42.31 49.64
N ARG A 430 29.07 42.37 49.35
CA ARG A 430 30.05 43.06 50.22
C ARG A 430 29.69 44.53 50.41
N ALA A 431 29.29 45.22 49.34
CA ALA A 431 28.86 46.62 49.43
C ALA A 431 27.56 46.76 50.26
N ALA A 432 26.59 45.87 50.08
CA ALA A 432 25.35 45.86 50.86
C ALA A 432 25.61 45.62 52.36
N ILE A 433 26.45 44.65 52.71
CA ILE A 433 26.85 44.35 54.08
C ILE A 433 27.63 45.51 54.70
N ALA A 434 28.58 46.10 53.97
CA ALA A 434 29.35 47.25 54.45
C ALA A 434 28.44 48.45 54.74
N LYS A 435 27.48 48.73 53.85
CA LYS A 435 26.47 49.77 54.04
C LYS A 435 25.62 49.50 55.29
N ALA A 436 25.11 48.28 55.46
CA ALA A 436 24.28 47.91 56.61
C ALA A 436 25.08 47.87 57.95
N SER A 437 26.38 47.59 57.90
CA SER A 437 27.23 47.45 59.08
C SER A 437 27.80 48.77 59.59
N THR A 438 27.81 49.83 58.78
CA THR A 438 28.41 51.12 59.11
C THR A 438 27.47 51.94 59.98
N PRO A 439 27.76 52.17 61.28
CA PRO A 439 26.89 52.96 62.14
C PRO A 439 26.84 54.43 61.70
N LEU A 440 25.65 55.02 61.72
CA LEU A 440 25.39 56.41 61.38
C LEU A 440 25.03 57.20 62.64
N PRO A 441 25.48 58.47 62.75
CA PRO A 441 25.03 59.34 63.82
C PRO A 441 23.56 59.69 63.61
N VAL A 442 22.77 59.52 64.67
CA VAL A 442 21.35 59.88 64.74
C VAL A 442 21.14 60.81 65.91
N THR A 443 20.74 62.05 65.65
CA THR A 443 20.47 63.04 66.70
C THR A 443 19.03 62.92 67.15
N ILE A 444 18.83 62.64 68.43
CA ILE A 444 17.51 62.54 69.05
C ILE A 444 17.31 63.77 69.92
N THR A 445 16.22 64.50 69.69
CA THR A 445 15.83 65.69 70.46
C THR A 445 14.51 65.47 71.18
N SER A 446 14.37 66.09 72.36
CA SER A 446 13.15 66.03 73.18
C SER A 446 13.07 67.21 74.16
N ASP A 447 12.05 67.22 75.02
CA ASP A 447 11.71 68.29 75.98
C ASP A 447 12.43 68.17 77.34
N GLY A 448 13.29 67.16 77.52
CA GLY A 448 13.97 66.88 78.79
C GLY A 448 13.08 66.26 79.87
N GLN A 449 11.80 65.97 79.58
CA GLN A 449 10.84 65.37 80.52
C GLN A 449 10.27 64.04 79.99
N THR A 450 10.24 63.87 78.68
CA THR A 450 9.84 62.62 78.01
C THR A 450 10.95 61.59 78.14
N GLU A 451 10.63 60.39 78.62
CA GLU A 451 11.55 59.27 78.66
C GLU A 451 11.61 58.56 77.31
N ILE A 452 12.80 58.47 76.72
CA ILE A 452 12.98 57.95 75.36
C ILE A 452 13.59 56.56 75.38
N THR A 453 12.98 55.63 74.65
CA THR A 453 13.49 54.27 74.43
C THR A 453 13.52 53.94 72.95
N ILE A 454 14.70 53.60 72.43
CA ILE A 454 14.81 52.98 71.11
C ILE A 454 14.58 51.48 71.29
N LYS A 455 13.47 50.97 70.76
CA LYS A 455 13.10 49.57 70.91
C LYS A 455 14.24 48.67 70.39
N ARG A 456 14.57 47.63 71.18
CA ARG A 456 15.62 46.62 70.91
C ARG A 456 17.07 47.14 70.85
N VAL A 457 17.31 48.43 71.14
CA VAL A 457 18.66 49.01 71.10
C VAL A 457 19.07 49.55 72.47
N ALA A 458 18.38 50.57 72.98
CA ALA A 458 18.78 51.25 74.21
C ALA A 458 17.63 52.07 74.82
N ARG A 459 17.63 52.18 76.15
CA ARG A 459 16.84 53.17 76.90
C ARG A 459 17.70 54.40 77.12
N LEU A 460 17.30 55.54 76.58
CA LEU A 460 18.10 56.77 76.58
C LEU A 460 17.79 57.67 77.78
N GLY A 461 16.65 57.46 78.45
CA GLY A 461 16.18 58.28 79.56
C GLY A 461 15.58 59.60 79.07
N SER A 462 15.46 60.57 79.98
CA SER A 462 15.07 61.94 79.67
C SER A 462 16.28 62.74 79.15
N LEU A 463 16.15 63.37 78.00
CA LEU A 463 17.22 64.14 77.36
C LEU A 463 16.64 65.33 76.57
N THR A 464 17.45 66.37 76.34
CA THR A 464 17.09 67.47 75.43
C THR A 464 17.65 67.24 74.04
N SER A 465 18.90 66.77 73.95
CA SER A 465 19.54 66.35 72.71
C SER A 465 20.60 65.29 73.00
N ARG A 466 20.63 64.22 72.21
CA ARG A 466 21.67 63.18 72.28
C ARG A 466 21.88 62.57 70.91
N THR A 467 23.13 62.51 70.47
CA THR A 467 23.50 61.74 69.29
C THR A 467 23.78 60.30 69.69
N VAL A 468 23.11 59.36 69.04
CA VAL A 468 23.32 57.92 69.17
C VAL A 468 23.83 57.36 67.86
N SER A 469 24.57 56.25 67.92
CA SER A 469 25.08 55.58 66.73
C SER A 469 24.19 54.39 66.41
N LEU A 470 23.43 54.48 65.31
CA LEU A 470 22.52 53.44 64.85
C LEU A 470 22.94 52.94 63.47
N ARG A 471 22.82 51.64 63.23
CA ARG A 471 23.05 51.10 61.89
C ARG A 471 21.90 51.53 60.96
N PRO A 472 22.10 51.54 59.64
CA PRO A 472 21.02 51.79 58.71
C PRO A 472 19.90 50.76 58.86
N GLY A 473 18.65 51.23 58.83
CA GLY A 473 17.47 50.40 58.96
C GLY A 473 16.32 51.08 59.67
N GLN A 474 15.23 50.33 59.87
CA GLN A 474 14.02 50.83 60.49
C GLN A 474 14.03 50.61 62.01
N TYR A 475 13.84 51.69 62.76
CA TYR A 475 13.80 51.67 64.22
C TYR A 475 12.49 52.26 64.72
N GLN A 476 12.03 51.74 65.86
CA GLN A 476 10.90 52.30 66.58
C GLN A 476 11.41 52.99 67.84
N VAL A 477 11.11 54.28 67.96
CA VAL A 477 11.47 55.11 69.11
C VAL A 477 10.19 55.41 69.88
N LEU A 478 10.16 55.00 71.14
CA LEU A 478 9.05 55.21 72.07
C LEU A 478 9.40 56.35 73.02
N GLY A 479 8.56 57.37 73.06
CA GLY A 479 8.54 58.38 74.12
C GLY A 479 7.43 58.03 75.10
N SER A 480 7.75 58.03 76.39
CA SER A 480 6.78 57.82 77.47
C SER A 480 6.96 58.85 78.56
N ARG A 481 5.85 59.32 79.14
CA ARG A 481 5.86 60.34 80.20
C ARG A 481 4.62 60.18 81.07
N ASP A 482 4.82 60.13 82.38
CA ASP A 482 3.72 60.00 83.33
C ASP A 482 2.69 61.13 83.17
N GLY A 483 1.42 60.75 83.01
CA GLY A 483 0.31 61.67 82.79
C GLY A 483 0.13 62.14 81.35
N TYR A 484 0.89 61.60 80.39
CA TYR A 484 0.78 61.91 78.96
C TYR A 484 0.64 60.63 78.13
N ARG A 485 0.14 60.77 76.90
CA ARG A 485 0.03 59.68 75.94
C ARG A 485 1.40 59.36 75.33
N ASP A 486 1.75 58.08 75.34
CA ASP A 486 2.97 57.58 74.70
C ASP A 486 2.99 57.87 73.19
N VAL A 487 4.16 58.21 72.66
CA VAL A 487 4.40 58.47 71.23
C VAL A 487 5.37 57.42 70.68
N LEU A 488 5.00 56.77 69.58
CA LEU A 488 5.84 55.80 68.88
C LEU A 488 6.15 56.30 67.46
N ILE A 489 7.41 56.61 67.19
CA ILE A 489 7.89 57.05 65.88
C ILE A 489 8.64 55.90 65.22
N THR A 490 8.32 55.64 63.96
CA THR A 490 9.10 54.72 63.12
C THR A 490 10.05 55.54 62.25
N ALA A 491 11.35 55.45 62.52
CA ALA A 491 12.38 56.16 61.78
C ALA A 491 13.16 55.19 60.89
N ASN A 492 13.43 55.60 59.64
CA ASN A 492 14.29 54.85 58.74
C ASN A 492 15.65 55.55 58.64
N ILE A 493 16.66 54.93 59.25
CA ILE A 493 18.03 55.45 59.30
C ILE A 493 18.72 55.09 58.01
N THR A 494 19.19 56.09 57.26
CA THR A 494 19.88 55.87 55.97
C THR A 494 21.07 56.80 55.83
N SER A 495 21.99 56.45 54.94
CA SER A 495 23.17 57.28 54.64
C SER A 495 22.86 58.47 53.72
N ALA A 496 21.62 58.61 53.24
CA ALA A 496 21.24 59.60 52.23
C ALA A 496 20.74 60.93 52.83
N GLN A 497 20.49 60.97 54.13
CA GLN A 497 19.92 62.14 54.83
C GLN A 497 20.49 62.28 56.23
N ASP A 498 20.43 63.50 56.77
CA ASP A 498 20.73 63.74 58.17
C ASP A 498 19.65 63.08 59.03
N ASN A 499 20.06 62.10 59.83
CA ASN A 499 19.15 61.31 60.65
C ASN A 499 18.85 62.07 61.95
N GLN A 500 17.74 62.82 61.96
CA GLN A 500 17.24 63.52 63.15
C GLN A 500 15.86 63.00 63.55
N ILE A 501 15.64 62.79 64.85
CA ILE A 501 14.37 62.32 65.40
C ILE A 501 13.97 63.23 66.55
N ASP A 502 12.85 63.94 66.41
CA ASP A 502 12.23 64.69 67.50
C ASP A 502 11.08 63.89 68.09
N ILE A 503 11.10 63.64 69.40
CA ILE A 503 10.07 62.84 70.07
C ILE A 503 9.70 63.42 71.44
N ARG A 504 8.43 63.76 71.62
CA ARG A 504 7.90 64.46 72.81
C ARG A 504 6.49 63.99 73.11
N CYS A 505 6.17 63.76 74.38
CA CYS A 505 4.80 63.47 74.80
C CYS A 505 4.08 64.79 75.09
N GLU A 506 3.26 65.26 74.14
CA GLU A 506 2.58 66.57 74.23
C GLU A 506 1.12 66.47 74.69
N GLU A 507 0.47 65.32 74.50
CA GLU A 507 -0.94 65.10 74.83
C GLU A 507 -1.09 64.62 76.28
N ALA A 508 -1.54 65.50 77.19
CA ALA A 508 -1.81 65.15 78.58
C ALA A 508 -3.08 64.27 78.68
N ILE A 509 -3.00 63.19 79.44
CA ILE A 509 -4.16 62.34 79.74
C ILE A 509 -4.91 63.00 80.89
N VAL A 510 -5.95 63.78 80.54
CA VAL A 510 -6.87 64.35 81.52
C VAL A 510 -7.69 63.22 82.13
N ARG A 511 -7.69 63.15 83.46
CA ARG A 511 -8.37 62.10 84.23
C ARG A 511 -9.87 62.31 84.31
#